data_AF-A0A822CCY0-F1
#
_entry.id   AF-A0A822CCY0-F1
#
_cell.length_a   1.000
_cell.length_b   1.000
_cell.length_c   1.000
_cell.angle_alpha   90.00
_cell.angle_beta   90.00
_cell.angle_gamma   90.00
#
_symmetry.space_group_name_H-M   'P 1'
#
loop_
_entity.id
_entity.type
_entity.pdbx_description
1 polymer ?
#
loop_
_entity_poly.entity_id
_entity_poly.type
_entity_poly.pdbx_seq_one_letter_code
_entity_poly.pdbx_strand_id
1 'polypeptide(L)'
;MKLLAIFVLHKDVDKKVKILQEEFNLESFGYFQRLSVQQLFGFSARTVTERTALGTKQSVEADQTAKGFIHIYVRPDGLASVIIADSEYPQRVAHTLLSKVMDDFTNAYPPSSWANMNE
;
A
#
# COMPACT_ATOMS: atom_id res chain seq x y z
N MET A 1 -17.93 4.55 -0.30
CA MET A 1 -17.14 3.38 0.20
C MET A 1 -16.45 2.64 -0.96
N LYS A 2 -15.23 3.02 -1.34
CA LYS A 2 -14.45 2.30 -2.37
C LYS A 2 -12.98 2.11 -1.95
N LEU A 3 -12.40 1.00 -2.38
CA LEU A 3 -10.96 0.79 -2.38
C LEU A 3 -10.41 1.29 -3.71
N LEU A 4 -9.40 2.15 -3.67
CA LEU A 4 -8.83 2.78 -4.86
C LEU A 4 -7.55 2.08 -5.30
N ALA A 5 -6.73 1.65 -4.35
CA ALA A 5 -5.51 0.90 -4.65
C ALA A 5 -5.06 0.03 -3.49
N ILE A 6 -4.38 -1.06 -3.80
CA ILE A 6 -3.71 -1.95 -2.86
C ILE A 6 -2.28 -2.18 -3.34
N PHE A 7 -1.33 -2.10 -2.42
CA PHE A 7 0.07 -2.33 -2.68
C PHE A 7 0.64 -3.34 -1.68
N VAL A 8 1.56 -4.16 -2.17
CA VAL A 8 2.49 -4.95 -1.37
C VAL A 8 3.88 -4.41 -1.66
N LEU A 9 4.59 -3.99 -0.61
CA LEU A 9 5.92 -3.39 -0.70
C LEU A 9 6.88 -4.13 0.22
N HIS A 10 8.17 -4.05 -0.09
CA HIS A 10 9.23 -4.54 0.77
C HIS A 10 10.16 -3.39 1.15
N LYS A 11 10.35 -3.20 2.46
CA LYS A 11 11.24 -2.20 3.05
C LYS A 11 12.55 -2.87 3.43
N ASP A 12 13.60 -2.55 2.66
CA ASP A 12 14.95 -3.06 2.93
C ASP A 12 15.64 -2.29 4.07
N VAL A 13 16.72 -2.85 4.60
CA VAL A 13 17.55 -2.29 5.69
C VAL A 13 18.11 -0.92 5.31
N ASP A 14 18.41 -0.70 4.03
CA ASP A 14 18.87 0.57 3.46
C ASP A 14 17.76 1.62 3.25
N LYS A 15 16.55 1.39 3.82
CA LYS A 15 15.34 2.23 3.67
C LYS A 15 14.82 2.35 2.24
N LYS A 16 15.39 1.64 1.26
CA LYS A 16 14.83 1.54 -0.09
C LYS A 16 13.56 0.71 -0.02
N VAL A 17 12.45 1.29 -0.46
CA VAL A 17 11.17 0.60 -0.57
C VAL A 17 10.97 0.15 -2.01
N LYS A 18 10.74 -1.15 -2.19
CA LYS A 18 10.38 -1.74 -3.48
C LYS A 18 8.89 -2.06 -3.49
N ILE A 19 8.19 -1.74 -4.58
CA ILE A 19 6.84 -2.25 -4.82
C ILE A 19 7.01 -3.67 -5.38
N LEU A 20 6.31 -4.63 -4.79
CA LEU A 20 6.31 -6.03 -5.26
C LEU A 20 5.08 -6.32 -6.11
N GLN A 21 3.93 -5.79 -5.70
CA GLN A 21 2.66 -5.92 -6.39
C GLN A 21 1.82 -4.67 -6.14
N GLU A 22 1.05 -4.28 -7.14
CA GLU A 22 0.13 -3.16 -7.07
C GLU A 22 -1.13 -3.45 -7.89
N GLU A 23 -2.28 -3.08 -7.34
CA GLU A 23 -3.57 -3.22 -7.99
C GLU A 23 -4.40 -1.96 -7.78
N PHE A 24 -5.09 -1.52 -8.85
CA PHE A 24 -5.76 -0.23 -8.89
C PHE A 24 -7.22 -0.36 -9.36
N ASN A 25 -8.11 0.36 -8.67
CA ASN A 25 -9.48 0.58 -9.11
C ASN A 25 -9.72 2.08 -9.35
N LEU A 26 -9.59 2.49 -10.61
CA LEU A 26 -9.67 3.90 -11.02
C LEU A 26 -10.90 4.23 -11.88
N GLU A 27 -11.94 3.41 -11.82
CA GLU A 27 -13.16 3.62 -12.61
C GLU A 27 -13.83 4.96 -12.28
N SER A 28 -13.67 5.42 -11.04
CA SER A 28 -14.22 6.70 -10.55
C SER A 28 -13.47 7.92 -11.07
N PHE A 29 -12.29 7.75 -11.68
CA PHE A 29 -11.49 8.83 -12.25
C PHE A 29 -11.66 8.91 -13.76
N GLY A 30 -11.61 10.14 -14.30
CA GLY A 30 -11.67 10.39 -15.73
C GLY A 30 -10.53 9.69 -16.47
N TYR A 31 -10.81 9.13 -17.66
CA TYR A 31 -9.87 8.30 -18.42
C TYR A 31 -8.46 8.90 -18.54
N PHE A 32 -8.37 10.20 -18.84
CA PHE A 32 -7.09 10.90 -19.00
C PHE A 32 -6.33 11.17 -17.70
N GLN A 33 -7.00 11.11 -16.54
CA GLN A 33 -6.38 11.33 -15.22
C GLN A 33 -5.86 10.04 -14.59
N ARG A 34 -6.33 8.88 -15.05
CA ARG A 34 -6.01 7.58 -14.44
C ARG A 34 -4.52 7.31 -14.34
N LEU A 35 -3.76 7.60 -15.40
CA LEU A 35 -2.30 7.40 -15.40
C LEU A 35 -1.60 8.26 -14.33
N SER A 36 -1.98 9.54 -14.24
CA SER A 36 -1.42 10.45 -13.23
C SER A 36 -1.79 10.01 -11.81
N VAL A 37 -3.00 9.48 -11.61
CA VAL A 37 -3.45 8.97 -10.32
C VAL A 37 -2.71 7.69 -9.93
N GLN A 38 -2.46 6.77 -10.86
CA GLN A 38 -1.64 5.57 -10.60
C GLN A 38 -0.25 5.95 -10.10
N GLN A 39 0.42 6.86 -10.82
CA GLN A 39 1.76 7.33 -10.46
C GLN A 39 1.76 8.03 -9.09
N LEU A 40 0.74 8.86 -8.82
CA LEU A 40 0.59 9.52 -7.53
C LEU A 40 0.42 8.51 -6.40
N PHE A 41 -0.45 7.51 -6.58
CA PHE A 41 -0.68 6.46 -5.58
C PHE A 41 0.57 5.63 -5.31
N GLY A 42 1.30 5.20 -6.35
CA GLY A 42 2.57 4.49 -6.18
C GLY A 42 3.61 5.34 -5.44
N PHE A 43 3.74 6.63 -5.79
CA PHE A 43 4.63 7.55 -5.09
C PHE A 43 4.24 7.74 -3.62
N SER A 44 2.96 7.93 -3.33
CA SER A 44 2.45 8.06 -1.97
C SER A 44 2.66 6.79 -1.16
N ALA A 45 2.42 5.61 -1.72
CA ALA A 45 2.63 4.33 -1.05
C ALA A 45 4.09 4.12 -0.66
N ARG A 46 5.04 4.42 -1.56
CA ARG A 46 6.47 4.40 -1.27
C ARG A 46 6.84 5.38 -0.15
N THR A 47 6.42 6.64 -0.29
CA THR A 47 6.73 7.71 0.67
C THR A 47 6.23 7.40 2.08
N VAL A 48 5.00 6.88 2.22
CA VAL A 48 4.42 6.52 3.52
C VAL A 48 5.17 5.33 4.11
N THR A 49 5.49 4.31 3.30
CA THR A 49 6.25 3.13 3.74
C THR A 49 7.67 3.48 4.22
N GLU A 50 8.34 4.41 3.55
CA GLU A 50 9.66 4.89 3.97
C GLU A 50 9.61 5.56 5.34
N ARG A 51 8.55 6.36 5.60
CA ARG A 51 8.36 7.11 6.86
C ARG A 51 7.85 6.26 8.02
N THR A 52 7.11 5.19 7.75
CA THR A 52 6.55 4.31 8.80
C THR A 52 7.62 3.37 9.37
N ALA A 53 7.67 3.23 10.70
CA ALA A 53 8.63 2.35 11.37
C ALA A 53 8.26 0.86 11.22
N LEU A 54 9.26 -0.02 11.27
CA LEU A 54 9.03 -1.47 11.24
C LEU A 54 8.15 -1.91 12.42
N GLY A 55 7.19 -2.80 12.17
CA GLY A 55 6.25 -3.31 13.16
C GLY A 55 5.08 -2.37 13.50
N THR A 56 4.92 -1.25 12.79
CA THR A 56 3.88 -0.26 13.10
C THR A 56 2.76 -0.22 12.06
N LYS A 57 1.54 0.06 12.55
CA LYS A 57 0.36 0.36 11.74
C LYS A 57 0.07 1.84 11.82
N GLN A 58 -0.17 2.47 10.67
CA GLN A 58 -0.49 3.90 10.61
C GLN A 58 -1.63 4.14 9.62
N SER A 59 -2.25 5.30 9.74
CA SER A 59 -3.27 5.78 8.80
C SER A 59 -2.99 7.25 8.57
N VAL A 60 -2.80 7.62 7.31
CA VAL A 60 -2.43 8.95 6.88
C VAL A 60 -3.57 9.49 6.04
N GLU A 61 -4.06 10.68 6.37
CA GLU A 61 -5.03 11.38 5.54
C GLU A 61 -4.32 11.94 4.29
N ALA A 62 -4.83 11.62 3.10
CA ALA A 62 -4.27 12.14 1.86
C ALA A 62 -4.89 13.50 1.54
N ASP A 63 -4.05 14.50 1.23
CA ASP A 63 -4.54 15.85 1.00
C ASP A 63 -5.05 16.06 -0.44
N GLN A 64 -6.24 16.67 -0.53
CA GLN A 64 -6.99 17.23 -1.67
C GLN A 64 -7.24 16.39 -2.96
N THR A 65 -6.39 15.44 -3.36
CA THR A 65 -6.51 14.79 -4.68
C THR A 65 -7.30 13.47 -4.63
N ALA A 66 -7.27 12.78 -3.49
CA ALA A 66 -8.15 11.66 -3.18
C ALA A 66 -8.72 11.94 -1.80
N LYS A 67 -10.04 12.15 -1.67
CA LYS A 67 -10.72 12.29 -0.38
C LYS A 67 -10.68 10.97 0.38
N GLY A 68 -9.50 10.58 0.85
CA GLY A 68 -9.23 9.22 1.25
C GLY A 68 -8.14 9.10 2.30
N PHE A 69 -8.13 7.93 2.93
CA PHE A 69 -7.11 7.52 3.88
C PHE A 69 -6.16 6.52 3.22
N ILE A 70 -4.88 6.68 3.52
CA ILE A 70 -3.83 5.72 3.23
C ILE A 70 -3.60 4.93 4.51
N HIS A 71 -4.01 3.67 4.52
CA HIS A 71 -3.75 2.76 5.62
C HIS A 71 -2.51 1.95 5.30
N ILE A 72 -1.57 1.88 6.26
CA ILE A 72 -0.32 1.15 6.10
C ILE A 72 -0.09 0.22 7.28
N TYR A 73 0.47 -0.94 6.99
CA TYR A 73 1.08 -1.81 7.98
C TYR A 73 2.44 -2.28 7.48
N VAL A 74 3.49 -1.97 8.26
CA VAL A 74 4.85 -2.49 8.03
C VAL A 74 5.13 -3.54 9.09
N ARG A 75 5.39 -4.78 8.67
CA ARG A 75 5.78 -5.88 9.55
C ARG A 75 7.27 -5.76 9.95
N PRO A 76 7.67 -6.42 11.05
CA PRO A 76 9.07 -6.42 11.50
C PRO A 76 10.05 -7.08 10.52
N ASP A 77 9.56 -7.94 9.63
CA ASP A 77 10.33 -8.62 8.58
C ASP A 77 10.58 -7.76 7.33
N GLY A 78 10.12 -6.51 7.33
CA GLY A 78 10.26 -5.58 6.21
C GLY A 78 9.12 -5.65 5.18
N LEU A 79 8.22 -6.62 5.27
CA LEU A 79 7.04 -6.67 4.40
C LEU A 79 6.05 -5.57 4.79
N ALA A 80 5.55 -4.83 3.82
CA ALA A 80 4.57 -3.78 4.02
C ALA A 80 3.37 -3.96 3.09
N SER A 81 2.20 -3.57 3.56
CA SER A 81 1.04 -3.41 2.71
C SER A 81 0.44 -2.02 2.90
N VAL A 82 -0.02 -1.43 1.81
CA VAL A 82 -0.66 -0.12 1.76
C VAL A 82 -1.99 -0.24 1.05
N ILE A 83 -3.02 0.34 1.64
CA ILE A 83 -4.36 0.43 1.06
C ILE A 83 -4.76 1.89 1.00
N ILE A 84 -5.20 2.33 -0.17
CA ILE A 84 -5.75 3.65 -0.40
C ILE A 84 -7.26 3.50 -0.59
N ALA A 85 -8.04 4.15 0.26
CA ALA A 85 -9.49 4.05 0.28
C ALA A 85 -10.14 5.42 0.51
N ASP A 86 -11.40 5.57 0.11
CA ASP A 86 -12.18 6.78 0.42
C ASP A 86 -12.37 6.96 1.94
N SER A 87 -12.67 8.19 2.38
CA SER A 87 -12.89 8.54 3.80
C SER A 87 -14.05 7.78 4.46
N GLU A 88 -15.01 7.33 3.67
CA GLU A 88 -16.14 6.52 4.14
C GLU A 88 -15.77 5.05 4.39
N TYR A 89 -14.58 4.60 3.97
CA TYR A 89 -14.18 3.22 4.15
C TYR A 89 -13.79 2.95 5.62
N PRO A 90 -14.37 1.94 6.29
CA PRO A 90 -14.09 1.71 7.70
C PRO A 90 -12.63 1.33 7.93
N GLN A 91 -11.93 2.12 8.74
CA GLN A 91 -10.51 1.90 9.08
C GLN A 91 -10.25 0.48 9.60
N ARG A 92 -11.13 -0.07 10.45
CA ARG A 92 -10.98 -1.44 10.98
C ARG A 92 -10.92 -2.48 9.85
N VAL A 93 -11.79 -2.34 8.85
CA VAL A 93 -11.84 -3.27 7.71
C VAL A 93 -10.58 -3.14 6.86
N ALA A 94 -10.06 -1.92 6.66
CA ALA A 94 -8.80 -1.70 5.95
C ALA A 94 -7.63 -2.37 6.66
N HIS A 95 -7.51 -2.24 8.00
CA HIS A 95 -6.44 -2.86 8.78
C HIS A 95 -6.53 -4.39 8.82
N THR A 96 -7.74 -4.95 8.84
CA THR A 96 -7.94 -6.39 8.70
C THR A 96 -7.51 -6.87 7.31
N LEU A 97 -7.87 -6.14 6.26
CA LEU A 97 -7.51 -6.47 4.88
C LEU A 97 -5.99 -6.38 4.67
N LEU A 98 -5.31 -5.36 5.19
CA LEU A 98 -3.85 -5.24 5.17
C LEU A 98 -3.17 -6.49 5.73
N SER A 99 -3.65 -6.97 6.88
CA SER A 99 -3.06 -8.14 7.54
C SER A 99 -3.28 -9.40 6.69
N LYS A 100 -4.50 -9.59 6.17
CA LYS A 100 -4.85 -10.72 5.31
C LYS A 100 -4.03 -10.75 4.01
N VAL A 101 -3.89 -9.61 3.32
CA VAL A 101 -3.13 -9.52 2.06
C VAL A 101 -1.68 -9.95 2.26
N MET A 102 -1.06 -9.56 3.36
CA MET A 102 0.31 -9.96 3.66
C MET A 102 0.43 -11.44 4.02
N ASP A 103 -0.55 -12.00 4.73
CA ASP A 103 -0.58 -13.43 5.05
C ASP A 103 -0.73 -14.26 3.77
N ASP A 104 -1.67 -13.88 2.89
CA ASP A 104 -1.88 -14.51 1.59
C ASP A 104 -0.61 -14.39 0.71
N PHE A 105 0.05 -13.23 0.71
CA PHE A 105 1.31 -13.01 -0.01
C PHE A 105 2.46 -13.86 0.54
N THR A 106 2.60 -13.97 1.86
CA THR A 106 3.65 -14.78 2.50
C THR A 106 3.43 -16.28 2.25
N ASN A 107 2.17 -16.71 2.17
CA ASN A 107 1.81 -18.09 1.83
C ASN A 107 2.18 -18.43 0.37
N ALA A 108 2.02 -17.47 -0.56
CA ALA A 108 2.38 -17.65 -1.96
C ALA A 108 3.90 -17.49 -2.21
N TYR A 109 4.55 -16.57 -1.50
CA TYR A 109 5.93 -16.18 -1.71
C TYR A 109 6.70 -16.14 -0.39
N PRO A 110 7.66 -17.05 -0.17
CA PRO A 110 8.39 -17.10 1.10
C PRO A 110 9.32 -15.89 1.28
N PRO A 111 9.64 -15.50 2.53
CA PRO A 111 10.44 -14.31 2.84
C PRO A 111 11.79 -14.19 2.12
N SER A 112 12.41 -15.33 1.81
CA SER A 112 13.68 -15.39 1.07
C SER A 112 13.59 -14.89 -0.38
N SER A 113 12.38 -14.83 -0.95
CA SER A 113 12.15 -14.41 -2.33
C SER A 113 11.96 -12.89 -2.48
N TRP A 114 11.50 -12.19 -1.44
CA TRP A 114 11.07 -10.79 -1.55
C TRP A 114 12.21 -9.82 -1.92
N ALA A 115 13.42 -10.07 -1.43
CA ALA A 115 14.58 -9.23 -1.73
C ALA A 115 14.99 -9.28 -3.22
N ASN A 116 14.76 -10.43 -3.86
CA ASN A 116 15.17 -10.76 -5.23
C ASN A 116 14.03 -10.62 -6.25
N MET A 117 12.81 -10.33 -5.80
CA MET A 117 11.69 -10.05 -6.71
C MET A 117 11.93 -8.71 -7.41
N ASN A 118 11.84 -8.75 -8.74
CA ASN A 118 11.74 -7.56 -9.57
C ASN A 118 10.26 -7.15 -9.69
N GLU A 119 10.03 -5.85 -9.91
CA GLU A 119 8.70 -5.27 -10.22
C GLU A 119 7.98 -6.03 -11.34
#